data_AF-A0A959I826-F1
#
_entry.id   AF-A0A959I826-F1
#
_cell.length_a   1.000
_cell.length_b   1.000
_cell.length_c   1.000
_cell.angle_alpha   90.00
_cell.angle_beta   90.00
_cell.angle_gamma   90.00
#
_symmetry.space_group_name_H-M   'P 1'
#
loop_
_entity.id
_entity.type
_entity.pdbx_description
1 polymer ?
#
loop_
_entity_poly.entity_id
_entity_poly.type
_entity_poly.pdbx_seq_one_letter_code
_entity_poly.pdbx_strand_id
1 'polypeptide(L)'
;AEKQDERYTGFIAQEVESAALELGFEFSGVDAPKNEDEIYGLRYAEFSVPLVKAVQELDRKVKDQQDTIETQQAAIDQLLSALETQQAQNAKYLYMLSELQSEMAELREQVQTSQPVDILSLSFQDQ
;
A
#
# COMPACT_ATOMS: atom_id res chain seq x y z
N ALA A 1 42.12 47.36 10.09
CA ALA A 1 41.00 46.97 9.21
C ALA A 1 40.14 45.99 9.98
N GLU A 2 38.96 46.43 10.40
CA GLU A 2 37.99 45.58 11.10
C GLU A 2 37.47 44.53 10.12
N LYS A 3 37.68 43.24 10.42
CA LYS A 3 37.06 42.14 9.66
C LYS A 3 35.55 42.23 9.88
N GLN A 4 34.79 42.44 8.81
CA GLN A 4 33.34 42.36 8.85
C GLN A 4 32.93 40.96 9.31
N ASP A 5 31.97 40.90 10.23
CA ASP A 5 31.36 39.67 10.75
C ASP A 5 30.38 39.11 9.70
N GLU A 6 30.91 38.69 8.56
CA GLU A 6 30.15 38.01 7.52
C GLU A 6 29.91 36.55 7.94
N ARG A 7 28.65 36.22 8.23
CA ARG A 7 28.24 34.83 8.40
C ARG A 7 28.23 34.13 7.04
N TYR A 8 29.22 33.29 6.80
CA TYR A 8 29.24 32.41 5.64
C TYR A 8 28.30 31.22 5.87
N THR A 9 27.44 30.94 4.90
CA THR A 9 26.66 29.70 4.85
C THR A 9 27.38 28.70 3.96
N GLY A 10 27.59 27.49 4.45
CA GLY A 10 28.34 26.47 3.74
C GLY A 10 28.70 25.28 4.62
N PHE A 11 29.39 24.30 4.02
CA PHE A 11 29.88 23.14 4.75
C PHE A 11 31.18 23.47 5.48
N ILE A 12 31.31 22.95 6.70
CA ILE A 12 32.57 23.00 7.46
C ILE A 12 33.43 21.80 7.02
N ALA A 13 34.65 22.05 6.58
CA ALA A 13 35.52 21.00 6.04
C ALA A 13 35.78 19.83 7.01
N GLN A 14 35.90 20.12 8.31
CA GLN A 14 36.05 19.11 9.38
C GLN A 14 34.81 18.21 9.51
N GLU A 15 33.61 18.79 9.38
CA GLU A 15 32.35 18.04 9.42
C GLU A 15 32.19 17.17 8.18
N VAL A 16 32.61 17.67 7.02
CA VAL A 16 32.61 16.91 5.76
C VAL A 16 33.59 15.73 5.83
N GLU A 17 34.81 15.94 6.35
CA GLU A 17 35.79 14.87 6.56
C GLU A 17 35.22 13.79 7.50
N SER A 18 34.67 14.22 8.64
CA SER A 18 34.07 13.30 9.61
C SER A 18 32.93 12.49 9.00
N ALA A 19 32.01 13.15 8.28
CA ALA A 19 30.91 12.48 7.60
C ALA A 19 31.39 11.52 6.50
N ALA A 20 32.42 11.89 5.74
CA ALA A 20 32.99 11.03 4.71
C ALA A 20 33.60 9.76 5.34
N LEU A 21 34.33 9.89 6.46
CA LEU A 21 34.88 8.77 7.22
C LEU A 21 33.80 7.86 7.80
N GLU A 22 32.73 8.43 8.39
CA GLU A 22 31.58 7.67 8.89
C GLU A 22 30.87 6.86 7.80
N LEU A 23 30.80 7.42 6.59
CA LEU A 23 30.23 6.77 5.42
C LEU A 23 31.19 5.77 4.74
N GLY A 24 32.44 5.68 5.21
CA GLY A 24 33.49 4.85 4.58
C GLY A 24 33.85 5.32 3.17
N PHE A 25 33.67 6.60 2.87
CA PHE A 25 33.89 7.22 1.57
C PHE A 25 35.11 8.13 1.63
N GLU A 26 36.07 7.93 0.74
CA GLU A 26 37.23 8.82 0.63
C GLU A 26 36.88 10.04 -0.23
N PHE A 27 36.58 11.17 0.41
CA PHE A 27 36.21 12.39 -0.29
C PHE A 27 37.43 13.25 -0.63
N SER A 28 37.79 13.32 -1.92
CA SER A 28 38.89 14.13 -2.46
C SER A 28 38.70 15.65 -2.29
N GLY A 29 37.50 16.09 -1.93
CA GLY A 29 37.17 17.50 -1.80
C GLY A 29 37.62 18.16 -0.51
N VAL A 30 38.07 17.41 0.49
CA VAL A 30 38.64 17.99 1.73
C VAL A 30 40.16 17.95 1.66
N ASP A 31 40.79 19.10 1.84
CA ASP A 31 42.22 19.20 2.11
C ASP A 31 42.41 19.28 3.62
N ALA A 32 42.66 18.13 4.25
CA ALA A 32 42.96 18.06 5.67
C ALA A 32 44.43 18.49 5.93
N PRO A 33 44.70 19.27 6.98
CA PRO A 33 46.04 19.74 7.29
C PRO A 33 46.93 18.59 7.76
N LYS A 34 48.17 18.55 7.26
CA LYS A 34 49.16 17.52 7.65
C LYS A 34 50.08 17.96 8.78
N ASN A 35 50.11 19.26 9.07
CA ASN A 35 50.95 19.90 10.08
C ASN A 35 50.19 21.08 10.72
N GLU A 36 50.70 21.61 11.84
CA GLU A 36 50.09 22.71 12.60
C GLU A 36 49.98 24.04 11.80
N ASP A 37 50.77 24.19 10.73
CA ASP A 37 50.78 25.39 9.88
C ASP A 37 49.79 25.32 8.70
N GLU A 38 49.17 24.17 8.45
CA GLU A 38 48.23 23.97 7.35
C GLU A 38 46.78 24.20 7.79
N ILE A 39 45.94 24.71 6.88
CA ILE A 39 44.54 25.02 7.15
C ILE A 39 43.65 24.07 6.36
N TYR A 40 42.52 23.68 6.96
CA TYR A 40 41.47 22.93 6.28
C TYR A 40 40.96 23.67 5.02
N GLY A 41 40.98 22.97 3.89
CA GLY A 41 40.41 23.43 2.62
C GLY A 41 39.20 22.61 2.19
N LEU A 42 38.27 23.24 1.47
CA LEU A 42 37.13 22.56 0.85
C LEU A 42 37.02 22.93 -0.64
N ARG A 43 37.02 21.91 -1.49
CA ARG A 43 36.82 22.02 -2.94
C ARG A 43 35.37 21.73 -3.29
N TYR A 44 34.57 22.79 -3.45
CA TYR A 44 33.14 22.67 -3.79
C TYR A 44 32.88 21.92 -5.12
N ALA A 45 33.80 22.01 -6.08
CA ALA A 45 33.70 21.31 -7.36
C ALA A 45 33.71 19.77 -7.20
N GLU A 46 34.40 19.26 -6.18
CA GLU A 46 34.50 17.82 -5.94
C GLU A 46 33.18 17.21 -5.44
N PHE A 47 32.23 18.03 -4.96
CA PHE A 47 30.88 17.56 -4.59
C PHE A 47 30.01 17.23 -5.79
N SER A 48 30.30 17.74 -6.99
CA SER A 48 29.43 17.52 -8.15
C SER A 48 29.28 16.04 -8.50
N VAL A 49 30.36 15.27 -8.42
CA VAL A 49 30.33 13.83 -8.73
C VAL A 49 29.49 13.02 -7.72
N PRO A 50 29.72 13.10 -6.39
CA PRO A 50 28.89 12.38 -5.42
C PRO A 50 27.44 12.87 -5.42
N LEU A 51 27.17 14.16 -5.68
CA LEU A 51 25.80 14.66 -5.81
C LEU A 51 25.09 14.07 -7.05
N VAL A 52 25.76 13.99 -8.20
CA VAL A 52 25.20 13.33 -9.39
C VAL A 52 24.90 11.86 -9.10
N LYS A 53 25.77 11.16 -8.37
CA LYS A 53 25.52 9.77 -7.95
C LYS A 53 24.31 9.66 -7.02
N ALA A 54 24.21 10.51 -6.00
CA ALA A 54 23.07 10.54 -5.10
C ALA A 54 21.76 10.81 -5.84
N VAL A 55 21.76 11.75 -6.80
CA VAL A 55 20.57 12.03 -7.64
C VAL A 55 20.22 10.83 -8.53
N GLN A 56 21.20 10.15 -9.12
CA GLN A 56 20.95 8.94 -9.92
C GLN A 56 20.36 7.80 -9.08
N GLU A 57 20.84 7.61 -7.86
CA GLU A 57 20.28 6.61 -6.94
C GLU A 57 18.88 6.97 -6.48
N LEU A 58 18.65 8.26 -6.19
CA LEU A 58 17.32 8.76 -5.85
C LEU A 58 16.34 8.57 -7.01
N ASP A 59 16.74 8.88 -8.25
CA ASP A 59 15.91 8.71 -9.45
C ASP A 59 15.51 7.23 -9.64
N ARG A 60 16.45 6.30 -9.46
CA ARG A 60 16.13 4.86 -9.47
C ARG A 60 15.11 4.49 -8.40
N LYS A 61 15.32 4.95 -7.17
CA LYS A 61 14.39 4.67 -6.06
C LYS A 61 13.00 5.24 -6.31
N VAL A 62 12.92 6.46 -6.87
CA VAL A 62 11.65 7.09 -7.25
C VAL A 62 10.94 6.27 -8.32
N LYS A 63 11.67 5.80 -9.33
CA LYS A 63 11.13 4.95 -10.38
C LYS A 63 10.61 3.62 -9.83
N ASP A 64 11.40 2.92 -9.01
CA ASP A 64 10.99 1.65 -8.39
C ASP A 64 9.75 1.83 -7.49
N GLN A 65 9.67 2.96 -6.77
CA GLN A 65 8.50 3.31 -5.97
C GLN A 65 7.27 3.58 -6.84
N GLN A 66 7.44 4.27 -7.96
CA GLN A 66 6.36 4.53 -8.91
C GLN A 66 5.83 3.23 -9.52
N ASP A 67 6.71 2.32 -9.94
CA ASP A 67 6.34 1.00 -10.49
C ASP A 67 5.58 0.17 -9.43
N THR A 68 5.99 0.26 -8.16
CA THR A 68 5.30 -0.39 -7.04
C THR A 68 3.90 0.17 -6.83
N ILE A 69 3.76 1.49 -6.87
CA ILE A 69 2.45 2.18 -6.73
C ILE A 69 1.51 1.77 -7.85
N GLU A 70 1.98 1.74 -9.10
CA GLU A 70 1.18 1.33 -10.25
C GLU A 70 0.71 -0.12 -10.13
N THR A 71 1.61 -1.01 -9.69
CA THR A 71 1.28 -2.42 -9.46
C THR A 71 0.24 -2.58 -8.35
N GLN A 72 0.39 -1.83 -7.25
CA GLN A 72 -0.55 -1.85 -6.14
C GLN A 72 -1.92 -1.30 -6.54
N GLN A 73 -1.96 -0.22 -7.32
CA GLN A 73 -3.20 0.35 -7.82
C GLN A 73 -3.94 -0.65 -8.72
N ALA A 74 -3.24 -1.31 -9.63
CA ALA A 74 -3.84 -2.35 -10.47
C ALA A 74 -4.40 -3.52 -9.65
N ALA A 75 -3.71 -3.95 -8.60
CA ALA A 75 -4.21 -4.99 -7.70
C ALA A 75 -5.45 -4.53 -6.92
N ILE A 76 -5.48 -3.27 -6.45
CA ILE A 76 -6.65 -2.69 -5.78
C ILE A 76 -7.85 -2.67 -6.74
N ASP A 77 -7.66 -2.22 -7.98
CA ASP A 77 -8.73 -2.16 -8.98
C ASP A 77 -9.30 -3.56 -9.27
N GLN A 78 -8.44 -4.58 -9.37
CA GLN A 78 -8.87 -5.97 -9.53
C GLN A 78 -9.66 -6.48 -8.32
N LEU A 79 -9.21 -6.17 -7.10
CA LEU A 79 -9.92 -6.56 -5.87
C LEU A 79 -11.28 -5.89 -5.75
N LEU A 80 -11.39 -4.61 -6.13
CA LEU A 80 -12.67 -3.89 -6.15
C LEU A 80 -13.64 -4.53 -7.14
N SER A 81 -13.20 -4.85 -8.36
CA SER A 81 -14.04 -5.53 -9.35
C SER A 81 -14.50 -6.93 -8.89
N ALA A 82 -13.61 -7.68 -8.23
CA ALA A 82 -13.98 -8.96 -7.64
C ALA A 82 -15.00 -8.80 -6.51
N LEU A 83 -14.86 -7.77 -5.68
CA LEU A 83 -15.80 -7.46 -4.59
C LEU A 83 -17.19 -7.09 -5.13
N GLU A 84 -17.26 -6.25 -6.17
CA GLU A 84 -18.52 -5.91 -6.83
C GLU A 84 -19.22 -7.16 -7.40
N THR A 85 -18.45 -8.03 -8.05
CA THR A 85 -18.96 -9.30 -8.58
C THR A 85 -19.51 -10.17 -7.46
N GLN A 86 -18.80 -10.27 -6.34
CA GLN A 86 -19.24 -11.03 -5.18
C GLN A 86 -20.52 -10.46 -4.57
N GLN A 87 -20.64 -9.14 -4.48
CA GLN A 87 -21.85 -8.48 -3.99
C GLN A 87 -23.06 -8.76 -4.90
N ALA A 88 -22.87 -8.74 -6.23
CA ALA A 88 -23.92 -9.09 -7.18
C ALA A 88 -24.36 -10.57 -7.04
N GLN A 89 -23.41 -11.49 -6.83
CA GLN A 89 -23.73 -12.89 -6.54
C GLN A 89 -24.51 -13.05 -5.23
N ASN A 90 -24.08 -12.36 -4.17
CA ASN A 90 -24.77 -12.37 -2.88
C ASN A 90 -26.20 -11.84 -3.01
N ALA A 91 -26.43 -10.77 -3.78
CA ALA A 91 -27.76 -10.25 -4.06
C ALA A 91 -28.64 -11.28 -4.80
N LYS A 92 -28.06 -12.00 -5.77
CA LYS A 92 -28.75 -13.09 -6.47
C LYS A 92 -29.13 -14.24 -5.53
N TYR A 93 -28.23 -14.63 -4.62
CA TYR A 93 -28.53 -15.67 -3.62
C TYR A 93 -29.64 -15.25 -2.67
N LEU A 94 -29.65 -13.99 -2.22
CA LEU A 94 -30.73 -13.46 -1.37
C LEU A 94 -32.08 -13.49 -2.10
N TYR A 95 -32.11 -13.11 -3.38
CA TYR A 95 -33.33 -13.21 -4.19
C TYR A 95 -33.83 -14.65 -4.30
N MET A 96 -32.95 -15.59 -4.67
CA MET A 96 -33.32 -17.01 -4.80
C MET A 96 -33.78 -17.63 -3.47
N LEU A 97 -33.18 -17.23 -2.35
CA LEU A 97 -33.61 -17.65 -1.01
C LEU A 97 -35.00 -17.12 -0.67
N SER A 98 -35.31 -15.86 -1.03
CA SER A 98 -36.63 -15.27 -0.83
C SER A 98 -37.72 -16.01 -1.62
N GLU A 99 -37.46 -16.33 -2.89
CA GLU A 99 -38.39 -17.08 -3.74
C GLU A 99 -38.67 -18.48 -3.16
N LEU A 100 -37.61 -19.20 -2.76
CA LEU A 100 -37.75 -20.52 -2.15
C LEU A 100 -38.52 -20.47 -0.81
N GLN A 101 -38.31 -19.42 -0.01
CA GLN A 101 -39.07 -19.22 1.23
C GLN A 101 -40.56 -18.99 0.97
N SER A 102 -40.92 -18.27 -0.10
CA SER A 102 -42.31 -18.08 -0.52
C SER A 102 -42.95 -19.40 -0.93
N GLU A 103 -42.28 -20.18 -1.78
CA GLU A 103 -42.76 -21.50 -2.23
C GLU A 103 -42.95 -22.47 -1.06
N MET A 104 -42.00 -22.48 -0.12
CA MET A 104 -42.11 -23.28 1.12
C MET A 104 -43.28 -22.84 2.01
N ALA A 105 -43.62 -21.56 2.05
CA ALA A 105 -44.76 -21.05 2.82
C ALA A 105 -46.09 -21.53 2.19
N GLU A 106 -46.22 -21.42 0.87
CA GLU A 106 -47.39 -21.91 0.13
C GLU A 106 -47.59 -23.42 0.29
N LEU A 107 -46.51 -24.21 0.18
CA LEU A 107 -46.56 -25.66 0.38
C LEU A 107 -46.99 -26.04 1.80
N ARG A 108 -46.51 -25.33 2.83
CA ARG A 108 -46.93 -25.54 4.22
C ARG A 108 -48.43 -25.28 4.41
N GLU A 109 -48.96 -24.25 3.77
CA GLU A 109 -50.39 -23.93 3.80
C GLU A 109 -51.24 -25.02 3.11
N GLN A 110 -50.76 -25.56 1.98
CA GLN A 110 -51.42 -26.69 1.30
C GLN A 110 -51.43 -27.98 2.13
N VAL A 111 -50.35 -28.27 2.87
CA VAL A 111 -50.28 -29.43 3.76
C VAL A 111 -51.19 -29.28 4.98
N GLN A 112 -51.38 -28.06 5.51
CA GLN A 112 -52.31 -27.80 6.62
C GLN A 112 -53.79 -27.88 6.20
N THR A 113 -54.12 -27.49 4.97
CA THR A 113 -55.50 -27.53 4.44
C THR A 113 -55.90 -28.92 3.93
N SER A 114 -54.93 -29.76 3.59
CA SER A 114 -55.11 -31.18 3.32
C SER A 114 -55.30 -31.93 4.65
N GLN A 115 -56.53 -31.95 5.17
CA GLN A 115 -56.89 -32.73 6.36
C GLN A 115 -56.48 -34.21 6.21
N PRO A 116 -56.16 -34.92 7.31
CA PRO A 116 -55.97 -36.36 7.25
C PRO A 116 -57.23 -36.98 6.64
N VAL A 117 -57.06 -37.76 5.58
CA VAL A 117 -58.14 -38.56 4.98
C VAL A 117 -58.75 -39.37 6.11
N ASP A 118 -59.97 -39.05 6.51
CA ASP A 118 -60.66 -39.74 7.60
C ASP A 118 -61.15 -41.09 7.06
N ILE A 119 -60.24 -42.08 7.04
CA ILE A 119 -60.48 -43.46 6.57
C ILE A 119 -61.56 -44.16 7.43
N LEU A 120 -61.98 -43.54 8.54
CA LEU A 120 -63.01 -44.06 9.44
C LEU A 120 -64.44 -43.66 9.06
N SER A 121 -64.65 -42.81 8.05
CA SER A 121 -65.99 -42.43 7.56
C SER A 121 -66.59 -43.37 6.50
N LEU A 122 -65.84 -44.39 6.05
CA LEU A 122 -66.25 -45.34 5.00
C LEU A 122 -66.69 -46.73 5.50
N SER A 123 -66.79 -46.92 6.82
CA SER A 123 -67.43 -48.11 7.40
C SER A 123 -68.65 -47.69 8.21
N PHE A 124 -69.75 -48.45 8.10
CA PHE A 124 -71.06 -48.26 8.72
C PHE A 124 -72.11 -47.56 7.85
N GLN A 125 -72.46 -48.19 6.73
CA GLN A 125 -73.79 -48.05 6.13
C GLN A 125 -74.45 -49.38 5.74
N ASP A 126 -73.94 -50.50 6.28
CA ASP A 126 -74.63 -51.80 6.26
C ASP A 126 -74.87 -52.25 7.70
N GLN A 127 -76.06 -51.92 8.23
CA GLN A 127 -76.90 -52.75 9.13
C GLN A 127 -78.29 -52.10 9.27
#